data_AF-R6ZBG0-F1
#
_entry.id   AF-R6ZBG0-F1
#
_cell.length_a   1.000
_cell.length_b   1.000
_cell.length_c   1.000
_cell.angle_alpha   90.00
_cell.angle_beta   90.00
_cell.angle_gamma   90.00
#
_symmetry.space_group_name_H-M   'P 1'
#
loop_
_entity.id
_entity.type
_entity.pdbx_description
1 polymer ?
#
loop_
_entity_poly.entity_id
_entity_poly.type
_entity_poly.pdbx_seq_one_letter_code
_entity_poly.pdbx_strand_id
1 'polypeptide(L)' 'MSGLLVKDTTRAEREKIIRSSLDCGGGCENCSSCWLGGGSPFDMYQDYIDGKKEIAEINAEYNARFLRG' A
#
# COMPACT_ATOMS: atom_id res chain seq x y z
N MET A 1 18.39 6.00 -2.48
CA MET A 1 17.32 5.31 -1.74
C MET A 1 16.65 4.39 -2.73
N SER A 2 17.08 3.14 -2.77
CA SER A 2 16.77 2.20 -3.84
C SER A 2 15.55 1.35 -3.45
N GLY A 3 14.58 1.22 -4.36
CA GLY A 3 13.64 0.09 -4.32
C GLY A 3 12.18 0.39 -3.93
N LEU A 4 11.58 1.52 -4.35
CA LEU A 4 10.13 1.73 -4.24
C LEU A 4 9.42 1.88 -5.59
N LEU A 5 10.18 1.88 -6.70
CA LEU A 5 9.59 2.01 -8.03
C LEU A 5 9.27 0.63 -8.60
N VAL A 6 8.18 0.54 -9.35
CA VAL A 6 7.77 -0.71 -10.01
C VAL A 6 8.89 -1.25 -10.90
N LYS A 7 9.60 -0.37 -11.61
CA LYS A 7 10.71 -0.75 -12.51
C LYS A 7 11.92 -1.35 -11.78
N ASP A 8 12.12 -1.01 -10.51
CA ASP A 8 13.30 -1.37 -9.72
C ASP A 8 13.01 -2.51 -8.72
N THR A 9 11.80 -3.06 -8.73
CA THR A 9 11.33 -4.05 -7.76
C THR A 9 10.59 -5.20 -8.43
N THR A 10 10.62 -6.38 -7.82
CA THR A 10 9.78 -7.51 -8.27
C THR A 10 8.41 -7.45 -7.60
N ARG A 11 7.43 -8.20 -8.11
CA ARG A 11 6.14 -8.37 -7.42
C ARG A 11 6.31 -8.80 -5.95
N ALA A 12 7.19 -9.76 -5.68
CA ALA A 12 7.41 -10.28 -4.33
C ALA A 12 8.05 -9.23 -3.41
N GLU A 13 9.02 -8.46 -3.92
CA GLU A 13 9.62 -7.35 -3.17
C GLU A 13 8.58 -6.28 -2.82
N ARG A 14 7.69 -5.95 -3.76
CA ARG A 14 6.61 -4.98 -3.53
C ARG A 14 5.59 -5.47 -2.52
N GLU A 15 5.20 -6.74 -2.58
CA GLU A 15 4.35 -7.36 -1.56
C GLU A 15 5.00 -7.26 -0.18
N LYS A 16 6.31 -7.52 -0.07
CA LYS A 16 7.05 -7.40 1.19
C LYS A 16 7.14 -5.95 1.67
N ILE A 17 7.37 -4.99 0.77
CA ILE A 17 7.38 -3.55 1.08
C ILE A 17 6.02 -3.15 1.67
N ILE A 18 4.91 -3.50 1.02
CA ILE A 18 3.57 -3.15 1.50
C ILE A 18 3.27 -3.87 2.81
N ARG A 19 3.55 -5.18 2.92
CA ARG A 19 3.36 -5.91 4.19
C ARG A 19 4.16 -5.30 5.34
N SER A 20 5.42 -4.94 5.11
CA SER A 20 6.27 -4.32 6.13
C SER A 20 5.86 -2.89 6.45
N SER A 21 5.30 -2.15 5.49
CA SER A 21 4.81 -0.78 5.71
C SER A 21 3.48 -0.76 6.47
N LEU A 22 2.70 -1.84 6.34
CA LEU A 22 1.44 -2.05 7.06
C LEU A 22 1.62 -2.87 8.34
N ASP A 23 2.85 -3.29 8.67
CA ASP A 23 3.11 -3.99 9.92
C ASP A 23 3.00 -3.01 11.09
N CYS A 24 1.90 -3.15 11.85
CA CYS A 24 1.61 -2.32 13.01
C CYS A 24 2.20 -2.91 14.31
N GLY A 25 3.33 -3.63 14.22
CA GLY A 25 3.98 -4.26 15.38
C GLY A 25 3.34 -5.57 15.84
N GLY A 26 2.73 -6.33 14.93
CA GLY A 26 2.06 -7.60 15.28
C GLY A 26 1.10 -8.14 14.22
N GLY A 27 1.25 -7.76 12.95
CA GLY A 27 0.33 -8.13 11.87
C GLY A 27 -0.97 -7.32 11.83
N CYS A 28 -1.74 -7.49 10.74
CA CYS A 28 -3.03 -6.83 10.51
C CYS A 28 -4.05 -7.13 11.63
N GLU A 29 -3.91 -8.27 12.31
CA GLU A 29 -4.73 -8.70 13.47
C GLU A 29 -4.54 -7.80 14.70
N ASN A 30 -3.37 -7.18 14.85
CA ASN A 30 -3.07 -6.23 15.94
C ASN A 30 -3.15 -4.76 15.49
N CYS A 31 -3.45 -4.49 14.22
CA CYS A 31 -3.62 -3.13 13.71
C CYS A 31 -5.10 -2.73 13.76
N SER A 32 -5.46 -1.83 14.68
CA SER A 32 -6.85 -1.37 14.89
C SER A 32 -7.51 -0.85 13.60
N SER A 33 -6.72 -0.28 12.68
CA SER A 33 -7.21 0.25 11.39
C SER A 33 -7.54 -0.82 10.34
N CYS A 34 -6.95 -2.03 10.44
CA CYS A 34 -7.23 -3.15 9.53
C CYS A 34 -8.61 -3.77 9.80
N TRP A 35 -9.05 -3.78 11.06
CA TRP A 35 -10.26 -4.47 11.52
C TRP A 35 -11.53 -3.62 11.47
N LEU A 36 -11.41 -2.28 11.48
CA LEU A 36 -12.54 -1.35 11.56
C LEU A 36 -13.32 -1.14 10.25
N GLY A 37 -13.25 -2.09 9.30
CA GLY A 37 -14.06 -2.05 8.08
C GLY A 37 -13.65 -0.99 7.05
N GLY A 38 -12.48 -0.37 7.21
CA GLY A 38 -11.92 0.61 6.27
C GLY A 38 -11.38 0.03 4.95
N GLY A 39 -11.55 -1.28 4.74
CA GLY A 39 -10.88 -2.05 3.69
C GLY A 39 -9.43 -2.39 4.08
N SER A 40 -8.86 -3.44 3.49
CA SER A 40 -7.44 -3.70 3.68
C SER A 40 -6.64 -2.61 2.96
N PRO A 41 -5.76 -1.85 3.64
CA PRO A 41 -4.85 -0.93 2.97
C PRO A 41 -3.97 -1.65 1.94
N PHE A 42 -3.84 -2.96 2.05
CA PHE A 42 -3.24 -3.84 1.06
C PHE A 42 -3.93 -3.76 -0.32
N ASP A 43 -5.27 -3.71 -0.34
CA ASP A 43 -6.07 -3.64 -1.57
C ASP A 43 -5.83 -2.33 -2.33
N MET A 44 -5.66 -1.22 -1.60
CA MET A 44 -5.30 0.08 -2.18
C MET A 44 -3.97 0.02 -2.95
N TYR A 45 -3.01 -0.77 -2.49
CA TYR A 45 -1.69 -0.91 -3.13
C TYR A 45 -1.60 -2.11 -4.09
N GLN A 46 -2.70 -2.81 -4.38
CA GLN A 46 -2.70 -3.98 -5.26
C GLN A 46 -2.18 -3.65 -6.67
N ASP A 47 -2.53 -2.48 -7.22
CA ASP A 47 -2.03 -2.01 -8.51
C ASP A 47 -0.50 -1.79 -8.51
N TYR A 48 0.05 -1.35 -7.37
CA TYR A 48 1.49 -1.26 -7.21
C TYR A 48 2.13 -2.63 -7.11
N ILE A 49 1.54 -3.59 -6.39
CA ILE A 49 2.05 -4.96 -6.30
C ILE A 49 2.03 -5.64 -7.67
N ASP A 50 0.98 -5.40 -8.47
CA ASP A 50 0.84 -5.92 -9.83
C ASP A 50 1.79 -5.23 -10.82
N GLY A 51 2.21 -3.99 -10.55
CA GLY A 51 3.04 -3.19 -11.47
C GLY A 51 2.28 -2.44 -12.52
N LYS A 52 1.03 -2.11 -12.21
CA LYS A 52 0.17 -1.29 -13.05
C LYS A 52 0.36 0.20 -12.76
N LYS A 53 0.69 0.57 -11.52
CA LYS A 53 0.86 1.96 -11.05
C LYS A 53 1.99 2.11 -10.05
N GLU A 54 2.54 3.30 -9.95
CA GLU A 54 3.49 3.67 -8.90
C GLU A 54 2.76 4.02 -7.59
N ILE A 55 3.43 3.81 -6.43
CA ILE A 55 2.89 4.21 -5.11
C ILE A 55 2.49 5.69 -5.10
N ALA A 56 3.28 6.55 -5.76
CA ALA A 56 3.01 7.99 -5.81
C ALA A 56 1.68 8.32 -6.51
N GLU A 57 1.32 7.58 -7.57
CA GLU A 57 0.07 7.77 -8.29
C GLU A 57 -1.12 7.36 -7.41
N ILE A 58 -1.02 6.19 -6.79
CA ILE A 58 -2.05 5.66 -5.87
C ILE A 58 -2.29 6.64 -4.71
N ASN A 59 -1.22 7.17 -4.12
CA ASN A 59 -1.31 8.15 -3.03
C ASN A 59 -1.93 9.47 -3.49
N ALA A 60 -1.60 9.94 -4.70
CA ALA A 60 -2.20 11.16 -5.25
C ALA A 60 -3.71 10.98 -5.49
N GLU A 61 -4.12 9.85 -6.07
CA GLU A 61 -5.54 9.52 -6.28
C GLU A 61 -6.33 9.44 -4.97
N TYR A 62 -5.76 8.80 -3.95
CA TYR A 62 -6.38 8.71 -2.63
C TYR A 62 -6.52 10.08 -1.96
N ASN A 63 -5.46 10.88 -1.93
CA ASN A 63 -5.50 12.23 -1.37
C ASN A 63 -6.49 13.14 -2.10
N ALA A 64 -6.57 13.03 -3.43
CA ALA A 64 -7.54 13.79 -4.23
C ALA A 64 -8.99 13.44 -3.89
N ARG A 65 -9.28 12.21 -3.44
CA ARG A 65 -10.61 11.83 -2.95
C ARG A 65 -10.93 12.45 -1.58
N PHE A 66 -9.96 12.51 -0.68
CA PHE A 66 -10.13 13.09 0.65
C PHE A 66 -10.22 14.63 0.63
N LEU A 67 -9.49 15.30 -0.26
CA LEU A 67 -9.54 16.76 -0.40
C LEU A 67 -10.84 17.28 -1.06
N ARG A 68 -11.68 16.38 -1.60
CA ARG A 68 -12.99 16.71 -2.17
C ARG A 68 -14.16 16.38 -1.23
N GLY A 69 -13.86 15.91 -0.01
CA GLY A 69 -14.83 15.65 1.06
C GLY A 69 -15.09 16.88 1.91
#